data_AF-A0A254SSK5-F1
#
_entry.id   AF-A0A254SSK5-F1
#
_cell.length_a   1.000
_cell.length_b   1.000
_cell.length_c   1.000
_cell.angle_alpha   90.00
_cell.angle_beta   90.00
_cell.angle_gamma   90.00
#
_symmetry.space_group_name_H-M   'P 1'
#
loop_
_entity.id
_entity.type
_entity.pdbx_description
1 polymer ?
#
loop_
_entity_poly.entity_id
_entity_poly.type
_entity_poly.pdbx_seq_one_letter_code
_entity_poly.pdbx_strand_id
1 'polypeptide(L)'
;MNKRILLYVLLLVGLSLAFERPKLDLSGMIMVHAYADWNTDESNVVHRYESMLDLDFDVRFNDRWSAWLEIEAMGMAMDGMEEMEGMDMGDDATMDPVHPTVVFNGAYVQYAPSEHLAFRIGDLNYFEGLFKNYYDFGDPRDDAAGIRQKSIRGVEFLWNGLQLDAGFGSGSNDQSCYYHYMFGEYMGMDCKEGLTYEIHAAYDLEIAGQVFRPYADYKSYQRKDFNELYAGLDISLSSEHFALHGLYGFHSVFLASDDAVSNHVFLAEPSFEFSRFCIIGSLFYAVIDDPERTFLEMTTRPEYFFVAVEPSVALLESLSIGIPLEYHTNTLDKDEDLQSWRVGGRFYFNVPGYKINIISMVLADIPDDKDWPSEGNKNDPSLIFGVEVMFDF
;
A
#
# COMPACT_ATOMS: atom_id res chain seq x y z
N MET A 1 -21.62 -20.80 28.61
CA MET A 1 -21.13 -21.59 27.46
C MET A 1 -20.58 -22.93 27.98
N ASN A 2 -21.08 -24.05 27.47
CA ASN A 2 -20.90 -25.37 28.10
C ASN A 2 -19.50 -25.93 27.80
N LYS A 3 -18.65 -26.11 28.83
CA LYS A 3 -17.25 -26.62 28.70
C LYS A 3 -17.14 -27.94 27.92
N ARG A 4 -18.25 -28.70 27.83
CA ARG A 4 -18.34 -29.92 27.03
C ARG A 4 -18.33 -29.66 25.53
N ILE A 5 -18.90 -28.55 25.04
CA ILE A 5 -18.91 -28.20 23.62
C ILE A 5 -17.50 -27.83 23.15
N LEU A 6 -16.76 -27.02 23.93
CA LEU A 6 -15.37 -26.68 23.63
C LEU A 6 -14.47 -27.91 23.59
N LEU A 7 -14.69 -28.87 24.49
CA LEU A 7 -13.96 -30.14 24.51
C LEU A 7 -14.28 -31.00 23.28
N TYR A 8 -15.54 -31.05 22.82
CA TYR A 8 -15.92 -31.75 21.59
C TYR A 8 -15.37 -31.09 20.33
N VAL A 9 -15.32 -29.76 20.27
CA VAL A 9 -14.68 -29.01 19.17
C VAL A 9 -13.18 -29.29 19.14
N LEU A 10 -12.49 -29.24 20.28
CA LEU A 10 -11.06 -29.58 20.39
C LEU A 10 -10.78 -31.06 20.09
N LEU A 11 -11.67 -31.98 20.46
CA LEU A 11 -11.53 -33.41 20.15
C LEU A 11 -11.78 -33.68 18.65
N LEU A 12 -12.72 -32.98 18.03
CA LEU A 12 -13.01 -33.10 16.59
C LEU A 12 -11.85 -32.54 15.75
N VAL A 13 -11.29 -31.39 16.14
CA VAL A 13 -10.07 -30.82 15.55
C VAL A 13 -8.87 -31.77 15.76
N GLY A 14 -8.73 -32.34 16.96
CA GLY A 14 -7.67 -33.30 17.27
C GLY A 14 -7.79 -34.65 16.53
N LEU A 15 -8.99 -35.10 16.20
CA LEU A 15 -9.24 -36.35 15.46
C LEU A 15 -9.11 -36.19 13.94
N SER A 16 -9.35 -34.99 13.39
CA SER A 16 -9.10 -34.70 11.97
C SER A 16 -7.63 -34.50 11.61
N LEU A 17 -6.75 -34.36 12.60
CA LEU A 17 -5.29 -34.23 12.42
C LEU A 17 -4.55 -35.58 12.44
N ALA A 18 -5.27 -36.70 12.59
CA ALA A 18 -4.70 -38.02 12.45
C ALA A 18 -4.73 -38.41 10.97
N PHE A 19 -3.58 -38.38 10.30
CA PHE A 19 -3.11 -39.30 9.22
C PHE A 19 -2.30 -38.63 8.09
N GLU A 20 -2.23 -37.30 8.02
CA GLU A 20 -1.28 -36.60 7.14
C GLU A 20 -0.36 -35.71 7.96
N ARG A 21 0.95 -35.73 7.65
CA ARG A 21 1.88 -34.77 8.24
C ARG A 21 1.55 -33.41 7.64
N PRO A 22 1.36 -32.36 8.46
CA PRO A 22 1.18 -31.03 7.92
C PRO A 22 2.29 -30.69 6.92
N LYS A 23 1.91 -30.18 5.75
CA LYS A 23 2.86 -29.65 4.79
C LYS A 23 3.12 -28.19 5.16
N LEU A 24 4.38 -27.81 5.30
CA LEU A 24 4.79 -26.42 5.43
C LEU A 24 5.41 -25.99 4.10
N ASP A 25 4.83 -24.99 3.48
CA ASP A 25 5.42 -24.24 2.38
C ASP A 25 5.91 -22.89 2.97
N LEU A 26 7.11 -22.47 2.58
CA LEU A 26 7.72 -21.21 2.99
C LEU A 26 7.92 -20.38 1.73
N SER A 27 7.43 -19.14 1.76
CA SER A 27 7.70 -18.13 0.73
C SER A 27 8.05 -16.80 1.38
N GLY A 28 8.38 -15.81 0.56
CA GLY A 28 8.59 -14.46 1.02
C GLY A 28 9.43 -13.65 0.05
N MET A 29 9.89 -12.49 0.52
CA MET A 29 10.63 -11.50 -0.25
C MET A 29 11.84 -11.01 0.52
N ILE A 30 12.95 -10.79 -0.18
CA ILE A 30 14.07 -9.98 0.31
C ILE A 30 14.15 -8.72 -0.54
N MET A 31 14.22 -7.58 0.12
CA MET A 31 14.39 -6.27 -0.50
C MET A 31 15.66 -5.63 0.04
N VAL A 32 16.47 -5.03 -0.83
CA VAL A 32 17.59 -4.16 -0.46
C VAL A 32 17.65 -2.99 -1.42
N HIS A 33 17.47 -1.78 -0.89
CA HIS A 33 17.52 -0.55 -1.66
C HIS A 33 18.65 0.38 -1.19
N ALA A 34 19.17 1.15 -2.12
CA ALA A 34 20.12 2.23 -1.84
C ALA A 34 19.80 3.42 -2.75
N TYR A 35 19.66 4.59 -2.15
CA TYR A 35 19.40 5.85 -2.83
C TYR A 35 20.44 6.88 -2.44
N ALA A 36 20.70 7.81 -3.36
CA ALA A 36 21.45 9.02 -3.13
C ALA A 36 20.69 10.19 -3.76
N ASP A 37 20.30 11.14 -2.93
CA ASP A 37 19.57 12.35 -3.31
C ASP A 37 20.51 13.54 -3.19
N TRP A 38 20.65 14.28 -4.30
CA TRP A 38 21.53 15.43 -4.38
C TRP A 38 20.75 16.66 -4.85
N ASN A 39 20.47 17.58 -3.93
CA ASN A 39 20.03 18.92 -4.30
C ASN A 39 21.22 19.67 -4.92
N THR A 40 21.08 20.19 -6.15
CA THR A 40 22.23 20.74 -6.89
C THR A 40 22.86 21.98 -6.26
N ASP A 41 22.14 22.66 -5.38
CA ASP A 41 22.61 23.84 -4.66
C ASP A 41 23.25 23.51 -3.30
N GLU A 42 23.21 22.24 -2.89
CA GLU A 42 23.85 21.75 -1.68
C GLU A 42 25.14 20.98 -1.98
N SER A 43 26.09 21.05 -1.03
CA SER A 43 27.34 20.26 -1.12
C SER A 43 27.17 18.82 -0.65
N ASN A 44 26.13 18.55 0.14
CA ASN A 44 25.90 17.27 0.76
C ASN A 44 24.98 16.41 -0.12
N VAL A 45 25.22 15.11 -0.09
CA VAL A 45 24.38 14.11 -0.75
C VAL A 45 23.76 13.28 0.35
N VAL A 46 22.42 13.24 0.38
CA VAL A 46 21.68 12.43 1.33
C VAL A 46 21.68 11.00 0.82
N HIS A 47 22.04 10.05 1.67
CA HIS A 47 21.99 8.64 1.33
C HIS A 47 20.91 7.95 2.14
N ARG A 48 20.11 7.10 1.48
CA ARG A 48 19.07 6.28 2.11
C ARG A 48 19.28 4.81 1.78
N TYR A 49 19.20 3.96 2.79
CA TYR A 49 19.32 2.53 2.66
C TYR A 49 18.12 1.86 3.29
N GLU A 50 17.51 0.91 2.59
CA GLU A 50 16.34 0.18 3.07
C GLU A 50 16.58 -1.31 2.89
N SER A 51 16.10 -2.09 3.84
CA SER A 51 16.18 -3.55 3.76
C SER A 51 14.94 -4.17 4.39
N MET A 52 14.42 -5.20 3.74
CA MET A 52 13.28 -5.95 4.21
C MET A 52 13.52 -7.45 4.01
N LEU A 53 13.09 -8.24 4.99
CA LEU A 53 12.87 -9.67 4.87
C LEU A 53 11.43 -9.94 5.27
N ASP A 54 10.66 -10.47 4.35
CA ASP A 54 9.32 -10.98 4.59
C ASP A 54 9.31 -12.51 4.50
N LEU A 55 8.53 -13.16 5.36
CA LEU A 55 8.43 -14.60 5.50
C LEU A 55 6.99 -15.04 5.74
N ASP A 56 6.46 -15.75 4.75
CA ASP A 56 5.17 -16.43 4.80
C ASP A 56 5.33 -17.91 5.18
N PHE A 57 4.52 -18.35 6.14
CA PHE A 57 4.43 -19.75 6.56
C PHE A 57 3.05 -20.32 6.23
N ASP A 58 2.96 -21.05 5.12
CA ASP A 58 1.75 -21.75 4.70
C ASP A 58 1.72 -23.18 5.25
N VAL A 59 0.88 -23.40 6.25
CA VAL A 59 0.70 -24.71 6.88
C VAL A 59 -0.58 -25.36 6.37
N ARG A 60 -0.46 -26.44 5.59
CA ARG A 60 -1.59 -27.26 5.15
C ARG A 60 -1.73 -28.49 6.03
N PHE A 61 -2.82 -28.57 6.78
CA PHE A 61 -3.11 -29.71 7.66
C PHE A 61 -3.76 -30.88 6.90
N ASN A 62 -4.61 -30.58 5.91
CA ASN A 62 -5.24 -31.51 4.97
C ASN A 62 -5.84 -30.70 3.79
N ASP A 63 -6.61 -31.36 2.92
CA ASP A 63 -7.26 -30.74 1.74
C ASP A 63 -8.20 -29.57 2.05
N ARG A 64 -8.66 -29.40 3.30
CA ARG A 64 -9.66 -28.38 3.67
C ARG A 64 -9.17 -27.40 4.71
N TRP A 65 -8.17 -27.76 5.50
CA TRP A 65 -7.69 -26.94 6.61
C TRP A 65 -6.27 -26.48 6.36
N SER A 66 -6.06 -25.18 6.43
CA SER A 66 -4.74 -24.54 6.40
C SER A 66 -4.65 -23.43 7.44
N ALA A 67 -3.43 -22.99 7.71
CA ALA A 67 -3.13 -21.77 8.44
C ALA A 67 -2.02 -21.02 7.70
N TRP A 68 -2.03 -19.70 7.85
CA TRP A 68 -1.00 -18.80 7.33
C TRP A 68 -0.51 -17.91 8.46
N LEU A 69 0.75 -17.50 8.37
CA LEU A 69 1.45 -16.64 9.30
C LEU A 69 2.49 -15.84 8.52
N GLU A 70 2.60 -14.55 8.82
CA GLU A 70 3.60 -13.67 8.23
C GLU A 70 4.46 -13.01 9.31
N ILE A 71 5.76 -12.94 9.03
CA ILE A 71 6.74 -12.25 9.84
C ILE A 71 7.59 -11.40 8.92
N GLU A 72 7.69 -10.11 9.23
CA GLU A 72 8.51 -9.17 8.48
C GLU A 72 9.62 -8.62 9.37
N ALA A 73 10.76 -8.30 8.77
CA ALA A 73 11.82 -7.55 9.38
C ALA A 73 12.25 -6.43 8.44
N MET A 74 12.00 -5.18 8.84
CA MET A 74 12.38 -4.00 8.07
C MET A 74 13.39 -3.16 8.84
N GLY A 75 14.41 -2.67 8.13
CA GLY A 75 15.38 -1.72 8.64
C GLY A 75 15.66 -0.62 7.62
N MET A 76 15.82 0.60 8.12
CA MET A 76 16.13 1.79 7.32
C MET A 76 17.29 2.57 7.94
N ALA A 77 18.15 3.13 7.12
CA ALA A 77 19.21 4.03 7.54
C ALA A 77 19.28 5.24 6.61
N MET A 78 19.45 6.43 7.17
CA MET A 78 19.62 7.68 6.43
C MET A 78 20.85 8.43 6.95
N ASP A 79 21.73 8.83 6.03
CA ASP A 79 22.97 9.57 6.32
C ASP A 79 23.00 10.89 5.53
N GLY A 80 23.61 11.93 6.10
CA GLY A 80 23.77 13.25 5.46
C GLY A 80 22.73 14.32 5.80
N MET A 81 21.90 14.15 6.84
CA MET A 81 20.91 15.16 7.30
C MET A 81 21.41 16.08 8.42
N GLU A 82 22.73 16.24 8.58
CA GLU A 82 23.37 16.89 9.73
C GLU A 82 23.00 18.39 9.94
N GLU A 83 22.38 19.07 8.96
CA GLU A 83 22.19 20.54 8.98
C GLU A 83 20.80 21.03 8.51
N MET A 84 19.69 20.31 8.76
CA MET A 84 18.34 20.91 8.56
C MET A 84 17.99 21.87 9.71
N GLU A 85 18.29 23.16 9.55
CA GLU A 85 17.89 24.22 10.49
C GLU A 85 16.36 24.30 10.64
N GLY A 86 15.84 24.03 11.84
CA GLY A 86 14.42 24.20 12.19
C GLY A 86 13.80 23.03 12.96
N MET A 87 14.44 21.85 12.96
CA MET A 87 14.12 20.76 13.88
C MET A 87 15.32 20.55 14.81
N ASP A 88 15.14 20.82 16.11
CA ASP A 88 16.12 20.51 17.15
C ASP A 88 16.26 18.98 17.28
N MET A 89 17.01 18.39 16.35
CA MET A 89 17.44 16.99 16.35
C MET A 89 18.87 17.01 16.88
N GLY A 90 19.02 17.18 18.20
CA GLY A 90 20.27 17.61 18.84
C GLY A 90 21.56 16.92 18.38
N ASP A 91 22.63 17.70 18.24
CA ASP A 91 24.08 17.46 18.05
C ASP A 91 24.64 16.23 17.28
N ASP A 92 23.85 15.20 16.94
CA ASP A 92 24.24 14.00 16.18
C ASP A 92 23.10 13.61 15.19
N ALA A 93 22.70 14.51 14.28
CA ALA A 93 21.56 14.31 13.35
C ALA A 93 21.82 13.33 12.18
N THR A 94 22.42 12.17 12.49
CA THR A 94 22.14 10.94 11.76
C THR A 94 20.84 10.36 12.32
N MET A 95 19.86 9.99 11.48
CA MET A 95 18.84 9.06 11.98
C MET A 95 19.58 7.78 12.37
N ASP A 96 19.62 7.46 13.67
CA ASP A 96 20.19 6.19 14.14
C ASP A 96 19.69 5.07 13.22
N PRO A 97 20.57 4.22 12.67
CA PRO A 97 20.15 3.16 11.78
C PRO A 97 19.06 2.34 12.46
N VAL A 98 17.86 2.32 11.89
CA VAL A 98 16.75 1.51 12.39
C VAL A 98 17.15 0.06 12.12
N HIS A 99 17.69 -0.59 13.15
CA HIS A 99 18.03 -1.99 13.08
C HIS A 99 16.78 -2.82 12.73
N PRO A 100 16.90 -3.85 11.88
CA PRO A 100 15.76 -4.65 11.46
C PRO A 100 14.99 -5.18 12.67
N THR A 101 13.76 -4.68 12.86
CA THR A 101 12.87 -5.14 13.92
C THR A 101 11.95 -6.19 13.34
N VAL A 102 11.91 -7.36 13.96
CA VAL A 102 11.00 -8.44 13.54
C VAL A 102 9.60 -8.11 14.06
N VAL A 103 8.65 -7.95 13.15
CA VAL A 103 7.24 -7.67 13.38
C VAL A 103 6.40 -8.87 12.97
N PHE A 104 5.35 -9.14 13.74
CA PHE A 104 4.32 -10.11 13.39
C PHE A 104 3.25 -9.38 12.56
N ASN A 105 3.12 -9.72 11.28
CA ASN A 105 2.22 -9.03 10.36
C ASN A 105 0.81 -9.62 10.37
N GLY A 106 0.66 -10.90 10.67
CA GLY A 106 -0.65 -11.51 10.87
C GLY A 106 -0.63 -13.03 10.90
N ALA A 107 -1.76 -13.61 11.29
CA ALA A 107 -2.02 -15.02 11.11
C ALA A 107 -3.52 -15.31 11.00
N TYR A 108 -3.89 -16.30 10.18
CA TYR A 108 -5.25 -16.81 10.11
C TYR A 108 -5.30 -18.32 9.96
N VAL A 109 -6.47 -18.89 10.28
CA VAL A 109 -6.82 -20.27 9.97
C VAL A 109 -7.90 -20.27 8.91
N GLN A 110 -7.75 -21.11 7.90
CA GLN A 110 -8.69 -21.25 6.79
C GLN A 110 -9.36 -22.62 6.80
N TYR A 111 -10.67 -22.62 6.53
CA TYR A 111 -11.45 -23.79 6.16
C TYR A 111 -12.01 -23.63 4.74
N ALA A 112 -11.55 -24.46 3.81
CA ALA A 112 -11.97 -24.50 2.41
C ALA A 112 -12.70 -25.81 2.10
N PRO A 113 -14.04 -25.88 2.22
CA PRO A 113 -14.81 -27.07 1.85
C PRO A 113 -14.77 -27.39 0.34
N SER A 114 -14.45 -26.40 -0.51
CA SER A 114 -14.25 -26.56 -1.96
C SER A 114 -13.33 -25.45 -2.50
N GLU A 115 -12.95 -25.54 -3.78
CA GLU A 115 -12.14 -24.51 -4.47
C GLU A 115 -12.85 -23.15 -4.64
N HIS A 116 -14.17 -23.11 -4.44
CA HIS A 116 -14.99 -21.92 -4.64
C HIS A 116 -15.55 -21.34 -3.34
N LEU A 117 -15.25 -21.95 -2.20
CA LEU A 117 -15.78 -21.56 -0.91
C LEU A 117 -14.71 -21.72 0.16
N ALA A 118 -14.37 -20.63 0.84
CA ALA A 118 -13.47 -20.63 1.98
C ALA A 118 -13.97 -19.70 3.10
N PHE A 119 -13.57 -20.02 4.32
CA PHE A 119 -13.77 -19.21 5.51
C PHE A 119 -12.41 -19.01 6.17
N ARG A 120 -12.04 -17.76 6.48
CA ARG A 120 -10.84 -17.46 7.27
C ARG A 120 -11.22 -16.83 8.60
N ILE A 121 -10.44 -17.12 9.63
CA ILE A 121 -10.59 -16.53 10.96
C ILE A 121 -9.20 -16.17 11.47
N GLY A 122 -8.98 -14.91 11.84
CA GLY A 122 -7.69 -14.43 12.31
C GLY A 122 -7.48 -12.95 12.01
N ASP A 123 -6.23 -12.59 11.81
CA ASP A 123 -5.81 -11.29 11.28
C ASP A 123 -5.93 -11.34 9.75
N LEU A 124 -6.71 -10.41 9.20
CA LEU A 124 -7.10 -10.34 7.79
C LEU A 124 -6.75 -8.96 7.26
N ASN A 125 -6.29 -8.91 6.02
CA ASN A 125 -5.93 -7.69 5.32
C ASN A 125 -6.73 -7.59 4.02
N TYR A 126 -7.17 -6.39 3.67
CA TYR A 126 -7.80 -6.10 2.39
C TYR A 126 -7.44 -4.69 1.94
N PHE A 127 -7.45 -4.48 0.63
CA PHE A 127 -7.15 -3.21 -0.04
C PHE A 127 -7.87 -3.21 -1.39
N GLU A 128 -8.05 -2.02 -1.98
CA GLU A 128 -8.72 -1.88 -3.27
C GLU A 128 -8.03 -0.78 -4.10
N GLY A 129 -7.79 -1.06 -5.39
CA GLY A 129 -7.17 -0.11 -6.31
C GLY A 129 -5.68 0.15 -6.09
N LEU A 130 -4.90 -0.88 -5.75
CA LEU A 130 -3.43 -0.81 -5.64
C LEU A 130 -2.79 -0.19 -6.88
N PHE A 131 -1.89 0.79 -6.71
CA PHE A 131 -1.11 1.31 -7.84
C PHE A 131 -0.21 0.22 -8.41
N LYS A 132 -0.28 -0.02 -9.71
CA LYS A 132 0.50 -1.08 -10.37
C LYS A 132 1.79 -0.58 -11.01
N ASN A 133 1.83 0.70 -11.40
CA ASN A 133 2.90 1.23 -12.24
C ASN A 133 3.75 2.33 -11.59
N TYR A 134 3.29 2.97 -10.51
CA TYR A 134 3.91 4.22 -10.03
C TYR A 134 4.40 4.19 -8.58
N TYR A 135 3.50 4.19 -7.58
CA TYR A 135 3.91 4.31 -6.18
C TYR A 135 4.39 2.98 -5.57
N ASP A 136 5.48 3.08 -4.81
CA ASP A 136 5.96 2.15 -3.77
C ASP A 136 5.84 0.66 -4.12
N PHE A 137 6.24 0.30 -5.33
CA PHE A 137 6.32 -1.10 -5.83
C PHE A 137 5.02 -1.89 -5.78
N GLY A 138 3.87 -1.21 -5.67
CA GLY A 138 2.60 -1.88 -5.44
C GLY A 138 2.52 -2.54 -4.07
N ASP A 139 3.11 -1.94 -3.03
CA ASP A 139 2.81 -2.31 -1.64
C ASP A 139 1.48 -1.64 -1.22
N PRO A 140 0.40 -2.43 -0.98
CA PRO A 140 -0.88 -1.86 -0.59
C PRO A 140 -0.87 -1.27 0.82
N ARG A 141 0.16 -1.50 1.64
CA ARG A 141 0.32 -0.88 2.97
C ARG A 141 0.74 0.57 2.87
N ASP A 142 1.46 0.91 1.81
CA ASP A 142 1.97 2.25 1.57
C ASP A 142 1.00 3.00 0.67
N ASP A 143 0.65 2.44 -0.49
CA ASP A 143 -0.21 3.14 -1.44
C ASP A 143 -1.24 2.29 -2.19
N ALA A 144 -2.50 2.72 -2.12
CA ALA A 144 -3.55 2.27 -3.01
C ALA A 144 -4.50 3.42 -3.33
N ALA A 145 -5.01 3.47 -4.55
CA ALA A 145 -5.86 4.54 -5.02
C ALA A 145 -7.25 4.52 -4.39
N GLY A 146 -7.79 3.36 -4.00
CA GLY A 146 -9.14 3.20 -3.46
C GLY A 146 -9.15 3.09 -1.95
N ILE A 147 -8.69 1.95 -1.45
CA ILE A 147 -8.55 1.64 -0.02
C ILE A 147 -7.14 1.08 0.16
N ARG A 148 -6.30 1.79 0.93
CA ARG A 148 -5.02 1.24 1.40
C ARG A 148 -5.26 0.02 2.27
N GLN A 149 -4.29 -0.86 2.42
CA GLN A 149 -4.39 -2.04 3.26
C GLN A 149 -4.95 -1.69 4.63
N LYS A 150 -6.13 -2.23 4.90
CA LYS A 150 -6.76 -2.21 6.21
C LYS A 150 -6.64 -3.59 6.83
N SER A 151 -6.33 -3.60 8.12
CA SER A 151 -6.20 -4.82 8.91
C SER A 151 -7.37 -4.95 9.87
N ILE A 152 -7.98 -6.13 9.91
CA ILE A 152 -8.98 -6.50 10.89
C ILE A 152 -8.63 -7.82 11.57
N ARG A 153 -9.06 -7.99 12.82
CA ARG A 153 -9.16 -9.31 13.44
C ARG A 153 -10.61 -9.77 13.41
N GLY A 154 -10.90 -10.81 12.64
CA GLY A 154 -12.28 -11.15 12.33
C GLY A 154 -12.47 -12.44 11.56
N VAL A 155 -13.48 -12.42 10.70
CA VAL A 155 -13.87 -13.52 9.82
C VAL A 155 -13.95 -13.03 8.38
N GLU A 156 -13.48 -13.86 7.45
CA GLU A 156 -13.64 -13.66 6.01
C GLU A 156 -14.47 -14.81 5.45
N PHE A 157 -15.36 -14.48 4.52
CA PHE A 157 -16.11 -15.41 3.69
C PHE A 157 -15.78 -15.17 2.22
N LEU A 158 -15.26 -16.20 1.56
CA LEU A 158 -14.94 -16.20 0.14
C LEU A 158 -15.88 -17.13 -0.61
N TRP A 159 -16.59 -16.62 -1.63
CA TRP A 159 -17.51 -17.43 -2.45
C TRP A 159 -17.63 -16.97 -3.89
N ASN A 160 -17.13 -17.75 -4.86
CA ASN A 160 -17.26 -17.46 -6.30
C ASN A 160 -16.89 -16.01 -6.67
N GLY A 161 -15.76 -15.50 -6.17
CA GLY A 161 -15.32 -14.11 -6.39
C GLY A 161 -15.86 -13.10 -5.38
N LEU A 162 -16.85 -13.45 -4.55
CA LEU A 162 -17.29 -12.62 -3.43
C LEU A 162 -16.31 -12.74 -2.27
N GLN A 163 -15.89 -11.60 -1.74
CA GLN A 163 -15.17 -11.45 -0.50
C GLN A 163 -16.04 -10.65 0.47
N LEU A 164 -16.25 -11.17 1.67
CA LEU A 164 -16.93 -10.49 2.78
C LEU A 164 -16.10 -10.64 4.05
N ASP A 165 -15.63 -9.51 4.56
CA ASP A 165 -14.82 -9.43 5.77
C ASP A 165 -15.62 -8.72 6.86
N ALA A 166 -15.55 -9.22 8.08
CA ALA A 166 -16.14 -8.56 9.23
C ALA A 166 -15.30 -8.80 10.48
N GLY A 167 -15.01 -7.72 11.22
CA GLY A 167 -14.14 -7.83 12.38
C GLY A 167 -13.97 -6.55 13.14
N PHE A 168 -12.93 -6.55 13.97
CA PHE A 168 -12.45 -5.38 14.67
C PHE A 168 -11.22 -4.85 13.97
N GLY A 169 -11.09 -3.53 13.79
CA GLY A 169 -9.84 -2.96 13.28
C GLY A 169 -8.67 -3.38 14.17
N SER A 170 -7.50 -3.57 13.55
CA SER A 170 -6.26 -3.93 14.23
C SER A 170 -5.07 -3.09 13.72
N GLY A 171 -3.99 -3.03 14.51
CA GLY A 171 -2.78 -2.31 14.10
C GLY A 171 -3.02 -0.82 13.84
N SER A 172 -2.53 -0.32 12.69
CA SER A 172 -2.77 1.06 12.23
C SER A 172 -4.24 1.36 11.92
N ASN A 173 -5.05 0.34 11.68
CA ASN A 173 -6.47 0.52 11.41
C ASN A 173 -7.31 0.72 12.69
N ASP A 174 -6.78 0.39 13.88
CA ASP A 174 -7.46 0.60 15.19
C ASP A 174 -7.09 1.93 15.86
N GLN A 175 -6.83 2.97 15.07
CA GLN A 175 -6.24 4.22 15.56
C GLN A 175 -7.24 5.22 16.18
N SER A 176 -8.18 4.78 17.03
CA SER A 176 -9.09 5.70 17.74
C SER A 176 -8.38 6.71 18.67
N CYS A 177 -7.08 6.52 18.94
CA CYS A 177 -6.28 7.37 19.84
C CYS A 177 -5.23 8.24 19.12
N TYR A 178 -4.77 7.87 17.92
CA TYR A 178 -3.77 8.66 17.18
C TYR A 178 -4.35 10.03 16.78
N TYR A 179 -5.57 10.05 16.25
CA TYR A 179 -6.29 11.27 15.92
C TYR A 179 -6.62 12.14 17.15
N HIS A 180 -6.75 11.55 18.35
CA HIS A 180 -6.89 12.35 19.58
C HIS A 180 -5.61 13.10 19.94
N TYR A 181 -4.45 12.46 19.77
CA TYR A 181 -3.17 13.07 20.15
C TYR A 181 -2.75 14.19 19.19
N MET A 182 -3.06 14.02 17.91
CA MET A 182 -2.80 15.03 16.88
C MET A 182 -3.87 16.15 16.87
N PHE A 183 -5.13 15.84 17.20
CA PHE A 183 -6.28 16.73 16.91
C PHE A 183 -7.35 16.79 18.02
N GLY A 184 -6.96 16.53 19.28
CA GLY A 184 -7.89 16.35 20.42
C GLY A 184 -8.94 17.46 20.64
N GLU A 185 -8.70 18.68 20.16
CA GLU A 185 -9.69 19.77 20.16
C GLU A 185 -10.60 19.80 18.91
N TYR A 186 -10.11 19.44 17.72
CA TYR A 186 -10.89 19.47 16.47
C TYR A 186 -11.90 18.33 16.36
N MET A 187 -11.52 17.14 16.84
CA MET A 187 -12.33 15.93 16.66
C MET A 187 -13.23 15.65 17.88
N GLY A 188 -13.11 16.41 18.98
CA GLY A 188 -13.84 16.16 20.22
C GLY A 188 -13.68 14.72 20.76
N MET A 189 -12.61 14.05 20.35
CA MET A 189 -12.38 12.65 20.68
C MET A 189 -11.90 12.59 22.12
N ASP A 190 -12.58 11.92 23.05
CA ASP A 190 -11.91 11.47 24.27
C ASP A 190 -11.08 10.23 23.92
N CYS A 191 -9.83 10.13 24.38
CA CYS A 191 -9.03 8.90 24.33
C CYS A 191 -9.71 7.79 25.18
N LYS A 192 -10.73 7.14 24.62
CA LYS A 192 -11.34 5.94 25.18
C LYS A 192 -11.05 4.81 24.24
N GLU A 193 -10.32 3.83 24.75
CA GLU A 193 -10.10 2.51 24.17
C GLU A 193 -11.43 2.01 23.55
N GLY A 194 -11.50 2.01 22.23
CA GLY A 194 -12.69 1.61 21.50
C GLY A 194 -12.28 0.91 20.24
N LEU A 195 -12.42 -0.42 20.23
CA LEU A 195 -12.18 -1.24 19.04
C LEU A 195 -13.07 -0.73 17.91
N THR A 196 -12.51 -0.41 16.76
CA THR A 196 -13.35 -0.09 15.59
C THR A 196 -14.06 -1.35 15.09
N TYR A 197 -15.28 -1.23 14.57
CA TYR A 197 -15.96 -2.32 13.87
C TYR A 197 -15.92 -2.05 12.38
N GLU A 198 -15.64 -3.08 11.60
CA GLU A 198 -15.48 -2.91 10.17
C GLU A 198 -16.09 -4.07 9.38
N ILE A 199 -16.68 -3.72 8.24
CA ILE A 199 -17.24 -4.66 7.28
C ILE A 199 -16.78 -4.24 5.89
N HIS A 200 -16.07 -5.13 5.23
CA HIS A 200 -15.64 -4.97 3.85
C HIS A 200 -16.32 -6.00 2.96
N ALA A 201 -16.65 -5.59 1.73
CA ALA A 201 -17.28 -6.43 0.73
C ALA A 201 -16.76 -6.07 -0.66
N ALA A 202 -16.33 -7.07 -1.41
CA ALA A 202 -15.91 -6.91 -2.81
C ALA A 202 -16.32 -8.12 -3.65
N TYR A 203 -16.50 -7.93 -4.96
CA TYR A 203 -16.93 -9.02 -5.84
C TYR A 203 -16.22 -8.99 -7.19
N ASP A 204 -15.48 -10.04 -7.54
CA ASP A 204 -14.87 -10.17 -8.86
C ASP A 204 -15.92 -10.58 -9.92
N LEU A 205 -16.50 -9.58 -10.59
CA LEU A 205 -17.41 -9.78 -11.72
C LEU A 205 -16.62 -9.91 -13.02
N GLU A 206 -16.46 -11.14 -13.50
CA GLU A 206 -15.83 -11.40 -14.79
C GLU A 206 -16.83 -11.33 -15.96
N ILE A 207 -16.57 -10.46 -16.92
CA ILE A 207 -17.36 -10.32 -18.16
C ILE A 207 -16.42 -10.35 -19.35
N ALA A 208 -16.54 -11.39 -20.19
CA ALA A 208 -15.74 -11.54 -21.40
C ALA A 208 -14.21 -11.48 -21.15
N GLY A 209 -13.74 -12.09 -20.05
CA GLY A 209 -12.33 -12.10 -19.66
C GLY A 209 -11.81 -10.77 -19.10
N GLN A 210 -12.69 -9.81 -18.83
CA GLN A 210 -12.39 -8.56 -18.15
C GLN A 210 -12.94 -8.63 -16.73
N VAL A 211 -12.27 -8.01 -15.76
CA VAL A 211 -12.67 -8.05 -14.35
C VAL A 211 -13.17 -6.68 -13.91
N PHE A 212 -14.35 -6.68 -13.28
CA PHE A 212 -14.94 -5.53 -12.62
C PHE A 212 -15.14 -5.88 -11.16
N ARG A 213 -14.50 -5.15 -10.25
CA ARG A 213 -14.53 -5.41 -8.82
C ARG A 213 -15.18 -4.23 -8.08
N PRO A 214 -16.52 -4.19 -8.00
CA PRO A 214 -17.17 -3.28 -7.08
C PRO A 214 -16.81 -3.65 -5.64
N TYR A 215 -16.57 -2.63 -4.82
CA TYR A 215 -16.25 -2.80 -3.42
C TYR A 215 -16.99 -1.78 -2.55
N ALA A 216 -17.14 -2.11 -1.28
CA ALA A 216 -17.60 -1.21 -0.22
C ALA A 216 -16.97 -1.61 1.12
N ASP A 217 -16.60 -0.61 1.91
CA ASP A 217 -16.09 -0.78 3.26
C ASP A 217 -16.79 0.20 4.19
N TYR A 218 -17.24 -0.28 5.35
CA TYR A 218 -17.85 0.55 6.38
C TYR A 218 -17.16 0.33 7.70
N LYS A 219 -16.69 1.42 8.30
CA LYS A 219 -16.05 1.43 9.61
C LYS A 219 -16.83 2.29 10.59
N SER A 220 -17.04 1.75 11.79
CA SER A 220 -17.64 2.47 12.90
C SER A 220 -16.63 2.66 14.04
N TYR A 221 -16.47 3.90 14.47
CA TYR A 221 -15.66 4.27 15.63
C TYR A 221 -16.44 4.14 16.96
N GLN A 222 -17.62 3.51 16.94
CA GLN A 222 -18.53 3.38 18.08
C GLN A 222 -18.96 4.71 18.70
N ARG A 223 -18.96 5.78 17.91
CA ARG A 223 -19.34 7.12 18.35
C ARG A 223 -20.44 7.66 17.47
N LYS A 224 -21.25 8.52 18.08
CA LYS A 224 -22.25 9.28 17.36
C LYS A 224 -21.50 10.15 16.34
N ASP A 225 -21.82 10.00 15.07
CA ASP A 225 -21.33 10.82 13.96
C ASP A 225 -19.97 10.43 13.36
N PHE A 226 -19.13 9.65 14.04
CA PHE A 226 -17.82 9.20 13.54
C PHE A 226 -17.91 7.80 12.92
N ASN A 227 -18.23 7.75 11.63
CA ASN A 227 -18.16 6.56 10.80
C ASN A 227 -17.49 6.92 9.46
N GLU A 228 -16.93 5.91 8.82
CA GLU A 228 -16.20 6.02 7.55
C GLU A 228 -16.79 5.04 6.55
N LEU A 229 -16.85 5.45 5.28
CA LEU A 229 -17.36 4.65 4.18
C LEU A 229 -16.42 4.79 2.99
N TYR A 230 -15.94 3.67 2.48
CA TYR A 230 -15.42 3.57 1.12
C TYR A 230 -16.41 2.84 0.23
N ALA A 231 -16.44 3.23 -1.03
CA ALA A 231 -17.10 2.47 -2.06
C ALA A 231 -16.45 2.77 -3.42
N GLY A 232 -16.48 1.81 -4.33
CA GLY A 232 -15.87 2.06 -5.64
C GLY A 232 -15.99 0.90 -6.59
N LEU A 233 -15.22 1.03 -7.66
CA LEU A 233 -15.10 0.05 -8.73
C LEU A 233 -13.64 0.02 -9.21
N ASP A 234 -12.97 -1.08 -8.92
CA ASP A 234 -11.68 -1.45 -9.52
C ASP A 234 -11.95 -2.23 -10.82
N ILE A 235 -11.22 -1.90 -11.87
CA ILE A 235 -11.40 -2.43 -13.20
C ILE A 235 -10.05 -2.92 -13.70
N SER A 236 -10.01 -4.18 -14.14
CA SER A 236 -8.87 -4.74 -14.85
C SER A 236 -9.31 -5.18 -16.23
N LEU A 237 -8.90 -4.41 -17.25
CA LEU A 237 -9.14 -4.71 -18.65
C LEU A 237 -7.86 -5.24 -19.30
N SER A 238 -7.98 -6.25 -20.16
CA SER A 238 -6.86 -6.81 -20.91
C SER A 238 -7.25 -7.23 -22.32
N SER A 239 -6.32 -7.03 -23.24
CA SER A 239 -6.35 -7.46 -24.64
C SER A 239 -4.91 -7.80 -25.07
N GLU A 240 -4.71 -8.29 -26.30
CA GLU A 240 -3.42 -8.86 -26.75
C GLU A 240 -2.19 -7.97 -26.49
N HIS A 241 -2.31 -6.66 -26.67
CA HIS A 241 -1.19 -5.72 -26.55
C HIS A 241 -1.47 -4.55 -25.59
N PHE A 242 -2.62 -4.57 -24.93
CA PHE A 242 -3.07 -3.47 -24.10
C PHE A 242 -3.75 -4.00 -22.84
N ALA A 243 -3.37 -3.46 -21.70
CA ALA A 243 -4.11 -3.60 -20.46
C ALA A 243 -4.42 -2.22 -19.86
N LEU A 244 -5.47 -2.16 -19.06
CA LEU A 244 -5.84 -1.01 -18.27
C LEU A 244 -6.23 -1.48 -16.88
N HIS A 245 -5.52 -1.01 -15.88
CA HIS A 245 -6.04 -0.95 -14.53
C HIS A 245 -6.71 0.41 -14.33
N GLY A 246 -7.94 0.43 -13.85
CA GLY A 246 -8.67 1.68 -13.62
C GLY A 246 -9.46 1.60 -12.33
N LEU A 247 -9.63 2.74 -11.67
CA LEU A 247 -10.37 2.82 -10.43
C LEU A 247 -11.25 4.06 -10.43
N TYR A 248 -12.47 3.89 -9.92
CA TYR A 248 -13.19 4.96 -9.25
C TYR A 248 -13.35 4.60 -7.77
N GLY A 249 -12.97 5.50 -6.88
CA GLY A 249 -13.17 5.38 -5.45
C GLY A 249 -13.93 6.58 -4.88
N PHE A 250 -14.74 6.30 -3.88
CA PHE A 250 -15.41 7.26 -3.02
C PHE A 250 -14.98 6.97 -1.59
N HIS A 251 -14.69 8.03 -0.84
CA HIS A 251 -14.35 7.97 0.56
C HIS A 251 -15.10 9.07 1.30
N SER A 252 -15.76 8.75 2.41
CA SER A 252 -16.36 9.76 3.27
C SER A 252 -16.23 9.41 4.74
N VAL A 253 -15.99 10.44 5.54
CA VAL A 253 -15.89 10.40 7.00
C VAL A 253 -16.92 11.32 7.64
N PHE A 254 -17.16 11.09 8.93
CA PHE A 254 -18.17 11.78 9.72
C PHE A 254 -19.60 11.66 9.15
N LEU A 255 -19.95 10.49 8.61
CA LEU A 255 -21.16 10.25 7.81
C LEU A 255 -22.50 10.71 8.43
N ALA A 256 -22.58 10.83 9.76
CA ALA A 256 -23.79 11.27 10.44
C ALA A 256 -23.68 12.68 11.07
N SER A 257 -22.54 13.36 10.85
CA SER A 257 -22.31 14.76 11.21
C SER A 257 -22.76 15.70 10.09
N ASP A 258 -23.07 16.96 10.45
CA ASP A 258 -23.20 18.05 9.48
C ASP A 258 -21.83 18.46 8.88
N ASP A 259 -20.73 17.96 9.46
CA ASP A 259 -19.34 18.16 9.06
C ASP A 259 -18.79 17.01 8.18
N ALA A 260 -19.67 16.25 7.52
CA ALA A 260 -19.24 15.13 6.66
C ALA A 260 -18.33 15.62 5.52
N VAL A 261 -17.16 14.98 5.38
CA VAL A 261 -16.20 15.25 4.31
C VAL A 261 -16.26 14.09 3.33
N SER A 262 -16.29 14.38 2.04
CA SER A 262 -16.40 13.38 0.98
C SER A 262 -15.41 13.63 -0.13
N ASN A 263 -14.66 12.59 -0.50
CA ASN A 263 -13.63 12.65 -1.53
C ASN A 263 -13.91 11.62 -2.62
N HIS A 264 -13.52 11.96 -3.85
CA HIS A 264 -13.59 11.06 -4.99
C HIS A 264 -12.21 10.91 -5.60
N VAL A 265 -11.88 9.70 -6.04
CA VAL A 265 -10.57 9.37 -6.61
C VAL A 265 -10.74 8.61 -7.92
N PHE A 266 -9.88 8.93 -8.86
CA PHE A 266 -9.84 8.33 -10.19
C PHE A 266 -8.42 7.88 -10.49
N LEU A 267 -8.27 6.64 -10.95
CA LEU A 267 -7.00 6.09 -11.43
C LEU A 267 -7.18 5.52 -12.83
N ALA A 268 -6.20 5.74 -13.69
CA ALA A 268 -6.06 5.03 -14.95
C ALA A 268 -4.58 4.68 -15.19
N GLU A 269 -4.30 3.40 -15.27
CA GLU A 269 -2.98 2.81 -15.48
C GLU A 269 -2.97 1.95 -16.75
N PRO A 270 -2.83 2.57 -17.93
CA PRO A 270 -2.69 1.84 -19.17
C PRO A 270 -1.30 1.21 -19.30
N SER A 271 -1.23 0.05 -19.92
CA SER A 271 0.02 -0.54 -20.39
C SER A 271 -0.11 -1.03 -21.83
N PHE A 272 0.95 -0.83 -22.61
CA PHE A 272 1.05 -1.29 -24.00
C PHE A 272 2.31 -2.10 -24.18
N GLU A 273 2.18 -3.33 -24.67
CA GLU A 273 3.32 -4.21 -24.93
C GLU A 273 3.34 -4.64 -26.39
N PHE A 274 4.41 -4.26 -27.10
CA PHE A 274 4.62 -4.62 -28.50
C PHE A 274 6.05 -5.07 -28.76
N SER A 275 6.24 -6.38 -28.90
CA SER A 275 7.53 -7.02 -29.16
C SER A 275 8.59 -6.71 -28.09
N ARG A 276 9.44 -5.71 -28.32
CA ARG A 276 10.48 -5.28 -27.39
C ARG A 276 10.18 -3.93 -26.74
N PHE A 277 9.10 -3.27 -27.13
CA PHE A 277 8.69 -1.98 -26.60
C PHE A 277 7.57 -2.16 -25.61
N CYS A 278 7.67 -1.49 -24.46
CA CYS A 278 6.60 -1.38 -23.49
C CYS A 278 6.36 0.12 -23.21
N ILE A 279 5.12 0.50 -22.98
CA ILE A 279 4.77 1.82 -22.45
C ILE A 279 3.81 1.60 -21.31
N ILE A 280 4.19 2.01 -20.11
CA ILE A 280 3.31 2.06 -18.95
C ILE A 280 2.95 3.51 -18.67
N GLY A 281 1.75 3.74 -18.15
CA GLY A 281 1.33 5.04 -17.67
C GLY A 281 0.53 4.93 -16.38
N SER A 282 0.44 6.04 -15.67
CA SER A 282 -0.43 6.21 -14.51
C SER A 282 -0.96 7.63 -14.50
N LEU A 283 -2.27 7.78 -14.30
CA LEU A 283 -2.96 9.05 -14.19
C LEU A 283 -3.86 8.97 -12.97
N PHE A 284 -3.64 9.89 -12.04
CA PHE A 284 -4.41 9.98 -10.82
C PHE A 284 -5.03 11.35 -10.67
N TYR A 285 -6.27 11.38 -10.17
CA TYR A 285 -6.94 12.62 -9.82
C TYR A 285 -7.87 12.40 -8.62
N ALA A 286 -7.80 13.32 -7.66
CA ALA A 286 -8.69 13.39 -6.52
C ALA A 286 -9.53 14.67 -6.56
N VAL A 287 -10.84 14.52 -6.32
CA VAL A 287 -11.72 15.63 -5.96
C VAL A 287 -11.83 15.62 -4.45
N ILE A 288 -11.24 16.64 -3.82
CA ILE A 288 -11.11 16.76 -2.38
C ILE A 288 -12.02 17.89 -1.89
N ASP A 289 -12.85 17.60 -0.89
CA ASP A 289 -13.81 18.56 -0.33
C ASP A 289 -13.14 19.50 0.68
N ASP A 290 -12.34 18.94 1.59
CA ASP A 290 -11.58 19.69 2.60
C ASP A 290 -10.15 19.13 2.67
N PRO A 291 -9.14 19.78 2.07
CA PRO A 291 -7.76 19.29 2.04
C PRO A 291 -7.16 19.10 3.43
N GLU A 292 -7.42 20.01 4.38
CA GLU A 292 -6.89 19.93 5.74
C GLU A 292 -7.45 18.71 6.46
N ARG A 293 -8.77 18.48 6.40
CA ARG A 293 -9.41 17.30 7.02
C ARG A 293 -9.14 16.00 6.25
N THR A 294 -8.95 16.10 4.94
CA THR A 294 -8.68 14.94 4.07
C THR A 294 -7.26 14.45 4.23
N PHE A 295 -6.27 15.34 4.38
CA PHE A 295 -4.88 14.97 4.70
C PHE A 295 -4.79 14.07 5.94
N LEU A 296 -5.74 14.23 6.87
CA LEU A 296 -5.79 13.45 8.11
C LEU A 296 -6.19 11.99 7.89
N GLU A 297 -6.96 11.69 6.83
CA GLU A 297 -7.55 10.36 6.58
C GLU A 297 -6.99 9.72 5.30
N MET A 298 -6.71 10.51 4.26
CA MET A 298 -5.96 10.15 3.06
C MET A 298 -4.46 10.33 3.31
N THR A 299 -3.93 9.64 4.32
CA THR A 299 -2.56 9.82 4.84
C THR A 299 -1.43 9.37 3.91
N THR A 300 -1.71 8.95 2.68
CA THR A 300 -0.65 8.35 1.83
C THR A 300 -0.40 9.04 0.51
N ARG A 301 -1.30 9.92 0.08
CA ARG A 301 -1.07 10.68 -1.14
C ARG A 301 -0.75 12.12 -0.78
N PRO A 302 0.47 12.60 -1.11
CA PRO A 302 0.80 14.01 -0.87
C PRO A 302 0.06 14.93 -1.84
N GLU A 303 -0.65 14.38 -2.86
CA GLU A 303 -1.12 15.18 -3.98
C GLU A 303 -2.51 14.83 -4.53
N TYR A 304 -3.24 15.84 -5.03
CA TYR A 304 -4.55 15.67 -5.68
C TYR A 304 -4.44 15.22 -7.14
N PHE A 305 -3.29 15.38 -7.79
CA PHE A 305 -3.10 14.99 -9.19
C PHE A 305 -1.65 14.61 -9.47
N PHE A 306 -1.47 13.50 -10.19
CA PHE A 306 -0.19 13.23 -10.83
C PHE A 306 -0.42 12.52 -12.16
N VAL A 307 0.59 12.59 -13.03
CA VAL A 307 0.64 11.79 -14.25
C VAL A 307 2.05 11.28 -14.48
N ALA A 308 2.18 10.00 -14.79
CA ALA A 308 3.44 9.36 -15.13
C ALA A 308 3.32 8.57 -16.42
N VAL A 309 4.37 8.58 -17.22
CA VAL A 309 4.52 7.74 -18.40
C VAL A 309 5.94 7.25 -18.51
N GLU A 310 6.11 5.97 -18.81
CA GLU A 310 7.41 5.38 -19.03
C GLU A 310 7.41 4.48 -20.27
N PRO A 311 7.91 4.97 -21.42
CA PRO A 311 8.33 4.11 -22.50
C PRO A 311 9.61 3.36 -22.13
N SER A 312 9.66 2.07 -22.42
CA SER A 312 10.83 1.22 -22.24
C SER A 312 11.08 0.29 -23.43
N VAL A 313 12.33 -0.16 -23.56
CA VAL A 313 12.77 -1.08 -24.60
C VAL A 313 13.64 -2.20 -24.03
N ALA A 314 13.29 -3.45 -24.36
CA ALA A 314 14.08 -4.64 -24.05
C ALA A 314 15.28 -4.73 -25.01
N LEU A 315 16.49 -4.55 -24.47
CA LEU A 315 17.73 -4.70 -25.22
C LEU A 315 18.14 -6.17 -25.32
N LEU A 316 17.96 -6.91 -24.22
CA LEU A 316 18.20 -8.34 -24.05
C LEU A 316 17.01 -8.96 -23.31
N GLU A 317 16.96 -10.30 -23.21
CA GLU A 317 15.91 -10.99 -22.45
C GLU A 317 15.91 -10.60 -20.96
N SER A 318 17.07 -10.24 -20.41
CA SER A 318 17.25 -9.88 -19.01
C SER A 318 17.39 -8.39 -18.76
N LEU A 319 17.40 -7.53 -19.79
CA LEU A 319 17.73 -6.10 -19.65
C LEU A 319 16.80 -5.22 -20.48
N SER A 320 16.11 -4.31 -19.81
CA SER A 320 15.31 -3.24 -20.41
C SER A 320 15.77 -1.86 -19.92
N ILE A 321 15.58 -0.84 -20.75
CA ILE A 321 15.82 0.56 -20.39
C ILE A 321 14.52 1.34 -20.58
N GLY A 322 14.14 2.09 -19.56
CA GLY A 322 12.98 2.98 -19.54
C GLY A 322 13.36 4.45 -19.36
N ILE A 323 12.49 5.34 -19.82
CA ILE A 323 12.62 6.80 -19.65
C ILE A 323 11.34 7.30 -18.97
N PRO A 324 11.29 7.35 -17.63
CA PRO A 324 10.13 7.89 -16.94
C PRO A 324 10.03 9.40 -17.15
N LEU A 325 8.80 9.87 -17.29
CA LEU A 325 8.39 11.26 -17.20
C LEU A 325 7.18 11.33 -16.28
N GLU A 326 7.32 12.07 -15.20
CA GLU A 326 6.37 12.14 -14.09
C GLU A 326 6.10 13.62 -13.81
N TYR A 327 4.85 13.96 -13.55
CA TYR A 327 4.41 15.29 -13.14
C TYR A 327 3.57 15.16 -11.88
N HIS A 328 3.91 15.99 -10.90
CA HIS A 328 3.37 15.96 -9.56
C HIS A 328 2.79 17.33 -9.19
N THR A 329 1.68 17.36 -8.46
CA THR A 329 1.22 18.59 -7.81
C THR A 329 1.75 18.75 -6.40
N ASN A 330 2.20 17.67 -5.74
CA ASN A 330 2.78 17.66 -4.39
C ASN A 330 1.94 18.36 -3.29
N THR A 331 0.64 18.55 -3.53
CA THR A 331 -0.31 19.12 -2.57
C THR A 331 -1.70 18.56 -2.79
N LEU A 332 -2.49 18.47 -1.72
CA LEU A 332 -3.92 18.17 -1.78
C LEU A 332 -4.77 19.43 -2.06
N ASP A 333 -4.20 20.62 -1.87
CA ASP A 333 -4.87 21.88 -2.16
C ASP A 333 -4.60 22.33 -3.59
N LYS A 334 -5.66 22.37 -4.42
CA LYS A 334 -5.57 22.81 -5.81
C LYS A 334 -5.22 24.29 -5.97
N ASP A 335 -5.33 25.08 -4.90
CA ASP A 335 -5.01 26.50 -4.89
C ASP A 335 -3.53 26.76 -4.51
N GLU A 336 -2.75 25.71 -4.17
CA GLU A 336 -1.30 25.77 -3.95
C GLU A 336 -0.49 25.39 -5.21
N ASP A 337 0.62 26.09 -5.45
CA ASP A 337 1.51 25.91 -6.61
C ASP A 337 2.83 25.20 -6.23
N LEU A 338 2.74 23.90 -5.93
CA LEU A 338 3.88 23.03 -5.53
C LEU A 338 4.29 22.01 -6.60
N GLN A 339 4.06 22.31 -7.88
CA GLN A 339 4.22 21.30 -8.93
C GLN A 339 5.69 21.00 -9.26
N SER A 340 5.96 19.78 -9.72
CA SER A 340 7.28 19.36 -10.18
C SER A 340 7.23 18.32 -11.29
N TRP A 341 8.34 18.22 -12.03
CA TRP A 341 8.58 17.17 -13.02
C TRP A 341 9.71 16.26 -12.57
N ARG A 342 9.50 14.95 -12.68
CA ARG A 342 10.58 13.97 -12.57
C ARG A 342 10.86 13.32 -13.91
N VAL A 343 12.12 13.31 -14.33
CA VAL A 343 12.54 12.73 -15.60
C VAL A 343 13.90 12.06 -15.50
N GLY A 344 14.11 10.96 -16.20
CA GLY A 344 15.44 10.36 -16.24
C GLY A 344 15.51 9.03 -16.95
N GLY A 345 16.38 8.15 -16.48
CA GLY A 345 16.55 6.80 -17.00
C GLY A 345 16.41 5.75 -15.91
N ARG A 346 15.66 4.69 -16.22
CA ARG A 346 15.58 3.46 -15.41
C ARG A 346 16.14 2.27 -16.19
N PHE A 347 16.81 1.37 -15.50
CA PHE A 347 17.38 0.15 -16.03
C PHE A 347 16.79 -1.01 -15.25
N TYR A 348 16.15 -1.93 -15.96
CA TYR A 348 15.50 -3.09 -15.38
C TYR A 348 16.31 -4.33 -15.73
N PHE A 349 16.79 -5.04 -14.72
CA PHE A 349 17.53 -6.27 -14.88
C PHE A 349 16.84 -7.43 -14.17
N ASN A 350 16.28 -8.34 -14.95
CA ASN A 350 15.58 -9.52 -14.46
C ASN A 350 16.43 -10.76 -14.71
N VAL A 351 16.73 -11.54 -13.68
CA VAL A 351 17.62 -12.70 -13.80
C VAL A 351 16.82 -13.92 -14.30
N PRO A 352 17.00 -14.42 -15.54
CA PRO A 352 16.14 -15.47 -16.06
C PRO A 352 16.23 -16.75 -15.23
N GLY A 353 15.07 -17.31 -14.86
CA GLY A 353 14.98 -18.52 -14.04
C GLY A 353 15.13 -18.28 -12.53
N TYR A 354 15.35 -17.04 -12.11
CA TYR A 354 15.34 -16.62 -10.72
C TYR A 354 14.31 -15.49 -10.58
N LYS A 355 13.59 -15.41 -9.45
CA LYS A 355 12.70 -14.29 -9.19
C LYS A 355 13.51 -13.11 -8.60
N ILE A 356 14.58 -12.72 -9.28
CA ILE A 356 15.44 -11.60 -8.88
C ILE A 356 15.21 -10.46 -9.87
N ASN A 357 14.77 -9.32 -9.34
CA ASN A 357 14.55 -8.09 -10.09
C ASN A 357 15.48 -7.01 -9.53
N ILE A 358 16.19 -6.32 -10.42
CA ILE A 358 17.06 -5.20 -10.07
C ILE A 358 16.62 -3.99 -10.89
N ILE A 359 16.33 -2.89 -10.20
CA ILE A 359 16.07 -1.60 -10.82
C ILE A 359 17.23 -0.68 -10.49
N SER A 360 17.75 0.04 -11.48
CA SER A 360 18.72 1.11 -11.25
C SER A 360 18.25 2.36 -11.95
N MET A 361 18.40 3.51 -11.31
CA MET A 361 17.82 4.75 -11.81
C MET A 361 18.73 5.95 -11.62
N VAL A 362 18.58 6.90 -12.55
CA VAL A 362 19.09 8.26 -12.43
C VAL A 362 17.96 9.18 -12.88
N LEU A 363 17.38 9.92 -11.94
CA LEU A 363 16.25 10.81 -12.17
C LEU A 363 16.64 12.23 -11.77
N ALA A 364 16.06 13.21 -12.45
CA ALA A 364 16.09 14.61 -12.07
C ALA A 364 14.69 15.02 -11.65
N ASP A 365 14.56 15.60 -10.45
CA ASP A 365 13.35 16.28 -10.00
C ASP A 365 13.50 17.77 -10.27
N ILE A 366 12.51 18.38 -10.88
CA ILE A 366 12.56 19.76 -11.37
C ILE A 366 11.30 20.45 -10.88
N PRO A 367 11.39 21.28 -9.83
CA PRO A 367 10.30 22.13 -9.40
C PRO A 367 9.85 23.08 -10.52
N ASP A 368 8.54 23.20 -10.75
CA ASP A 368 7.98 24.10 -11.77
C ASP A 368 7.87 25.56 -11.27
N ASP A 369 7.55 25.76 -9.99
CA ASP A 369 7.07 27.06 -9.49
C ASP A 369 7.61 27.49 -8.12
N LYS A 370 7.21 28.69 -7.69
CA LYS A 370 7.89 29.52 -6.67
C LYS A 370 7.40 29.34 -5.23
N ASP A 371 6.28 28.66 -5.03
CA ASP A 371 5.63 28.54 -3.72
C ASP A 371 6.17 27.36 -2.91
N TRP A 372 7.14 26.61 -3.45
CA TRP A 372 7.96 25.75 -2.63
C TRP A 372 8.57 26.59 -1.51
N PRO A 373 8.45 26.15 -0.24
CA PRO A 373 8.90 26.93 0.91
C PRO A 373 10.32 27.46 0.66
N SER A 374 10.46 28.78 0.65
CA SER A 374 11.74 29.46 0.38
C SER A 374 12.80 29.21 1.47
N GLU A 375 12.43 28.53 2.55
CA GLU A 375 13.34 28.02 3.57
C GLU A 375 13.85 26.64 3.13
N GLY A 376 15.15 26.56 2.79
CA GLY A 376 15.83 25.28 2.51
C GLY A 376 15.94 24.86 1.04
N ASN A 377 16.13 25.81 0.09
CA ASN A 377 16.51 25.51 -1.30
C ASN A 377 15.61 24.50 -2.06
N LYS A 378 14.30 24.48 -1.75
CA LYS A 378 13.33 23.54 -2.35
C LYS A 378 12.87 23.90 -3.78
N ASN A 379 13.41 24.98 -4.34
CA ASN A 379 13.11 25.42 -5.72
C ASN A 379 14.14 24.92 -6.74
N ASP A 380 15.23 24.28 -6.29
CA ASP A 380 16.33 23.87 -7.16
C ASP A 380 16.15 22.41 -7.63
N PRO A 381 16.63 22.08 -8.84
CA PRO A 381 16.60 20.70 -9.30
C PRO A 381 17.36 19.77 -8.36
N SER A 382 16.85 18.56 -8.18
CA SER A 382 17.55 17.50 -7.46
C SER A 382 17.85 16.31 -8.38
N LEU A 383 18.91 15.57 -8.08
CA LEU A 383 19.26 14.33 -8.75
C LEU A 383 19.07 13.17 -7.79
N ILE A 384 18.34 12.15 -8.23
CA ILE A 384 18.08 10.92 -7.50
C ILE A 384 18.83 9.80 -8.21
N PHE A 385 19.72 9.14 -7.50
CA PHE A 385 20.38 7.91 -7.93
C PHE A 385 19.85 6.77 -7.08
N GLY A 386 19.41 5.68 -7.70
CA GLY A 386 18.81 4.56 -6.95
C GLY A 386 19.24 3.21 -7.50
N VAL A 387 19.36 2.24 -6.60
CA VAL A 387 19.42 0.81 -6.92
C VAL A 387 18.50 0.07 -5.98
N GLU A 388 17.62 -0.73 -6.56
CA GLU A 388 16.64 -1.55 -5.85
C GLU A 388 16.86 -3.01 -6.25
N VAL A 389 16.91 -3.90 -5.26
CA VAL A 389 17.05 -5.34 -5.48
C VAL A 389 15.95 -6.05 -4.72
N MET A 390 15.16 -6.82 -5.46
CA MET A 390 14.08 -7.65 -4.91
C MET A 390 14.31 -9.11 -5.30
N PHE A 391 14.08 -10.01 -4.35
CA PHE A 391 14.16 -11.45 -4.54
C PHE A 391 13.01 -12.18 -3.85
N ASP A 392 12.20 -12.86 -4.65
CA ASP A 392 11.11 -13.72 -4.15
C ASP A 392 11.52 -15.19 -4.15
N PHE A 393 11.06 -15.99 -3.17
CA PHE A 393 11.33 -17.43 -3.12
C PHE A 393 10.09 -18.31 -2.90
#